data_AF-A0A382E6G0-F1
#
_entry.id   AF-A0A382E6G0-F1
#
_cell.length_a   1.000
_cell.length_b   1.000
_cell.length_c   1.000
_cell.angle_alpha   90.00
_cell.angle_beta   90.00
_cell.angle_gamma   90.00
#
_symmetry.space_group_name_H-M   'P 1'
#
loop_
_entity.id
_entity.type
_entity.pdbx_description
1 polymer ?
#
loop_
_entity_poly.entity_id
_entity_poly.type
_entity_poly.pdbx_seq_one_letter_code
_entity_poly.pdbx_strand_id
1 'polypeptide(L)'
;QKKKYKKPNNSEKNALRALMNTLETCNDKMTPEDIQTKIYSVGKENGYKENLRDWFKLIYEVVFGDENGPRMGNFISFFGVNETKQLIEDKIK
;
A
#
# COMPACT_ATOMS: atom_id res chain seq x y z
N GLN A 1 19.25 11.24 0.84
CA GLN A 1 18.49 11.11 -0.42
C GLN A 1 17.26 12.01 -0.35
N LYS A 2 16.88 12.68 -1.44
CA LYS A 2 15.65 13.51 -1.49
C LYS A 2 14.46 12.57 -1.64
N LYS A 3 13.69 12.32 -0.56
CA LYS A 3 12.41 11.60 -0.66
C LYS A 3 11.49 12.38 -1.61
N LYS A 4 11.02 11.74 -2.66
CA LYS A 4 10.12 12.33 -3.65
C LYS A 4 8.74 11.73 -3.46
N TYR A 5 7.88 12.47 -2.77
CA TYR A 5 6.49 12.08 -2.60
C TYR A 5 5.71 12.37 -3.88
N LYS A 6 5.24 11.31 -4.55
CA LYS A 6 4.31 11.44 -5.67
C LYS A 6 2.95 11.88 -5.12
N LYS A 7 2.33 12.86 -5.78
CA LYS A 7 0.93 13.21 -5.51
C LYS A 7 0.02 12.26 -6.29
N PRO A 8 -0.78 11.41 -5.62
CA PRO A 8 -1.67 10.49 -6.31
C PRO A 8 -2.80 11.25 -7.01
N ASN A 9 -3.18 10.80 -8.20
CA ASN A 9 -4.38 11.27 -8.90
C ASN A 9 -5.67 10.66 -8.30
N ASN A 10 -6.85 11.04 -8.79
CA ASN A 10 -8.12 10.56 -8.24
C ASN A 10 -8.28 9.03 -8.28
N SER A 11 -7.84 8.37 -9.36
CA SER A 11 -7.90 6.92 -9.49
C SER A 11 -6.94 6.23 -8.53
N GLU A 12 -5.71 6.75 -8.42
CA GLU A 12 -4.69 6.26 -7.49
C GLU A 12 -5.12 6.45 -6.02
N LYS A 13 -5.73 7.59 -5.69
CA LYS A 13 -6.33 7.83 -4.36
C LYS A 13 -7.41 6.80 -4.04
N ASN A 14 -8.27 6.45 -5.01
CA ASN A 14 -9.29 5.44 -4.81
C ASN A 14 -8.67 4.04 -4.59
N ALA A 15 -7.63 3.69 -5.33
CA ALA A 15 -6.90 2.43 -5.12
C ALA A 15 -6.23 2.37 -3.74
N LEU A 16 -5.61 3.46 -3.29
CA LEU A 16 -5.02 3.58 -1.96
C LEU A 16 -6.08 3.53 -0.83
N ARG A 17 -7.27 4.09 -1.05
CA ARG A 17 -8.40 3.91 -0.13
C ARG A 17 -8.85 2.46 -0.05
N ALA A 18 -8.96 1.76 -1.19
CA ALA A 18 -9.30 0.34 -1.21
C ALA A 18 -8.26 -0.51 -0.46
N LEU A 19 -6.97 -0.15 -0.56
CA LEU A 19 -5.90 -0.74 0.22
C LEU A 19 -6.11 -0.51 1.72
N MET A 20 -6.37 0.73 2.12
CA MET A 20 -6.63 1.08 3.52
C MET A 20 -7.81 0.29 4.10
N ASN A 21 -8.93 0.23 3.37
CA ASN A 21 -10.11 -0.55 3.77
C ASN A 21 -9.78 -2.05 3.91
N THR A 22 -8.95 -2.59 3.02
CA THR A 22 -8.52 -3.99 3.10
C THR A 22 -7.64 -4.22 4.32
N LEU A 23 -6.73 -3.29 4.59
CA LEU A 23 -5.92 -3.30 5.81
C LEU A 23 -6.75 -3.16 7.08
N GLU A 24 -7.92 -2.50 7.06
CA GLU A 24 -8.84 -2.51 8.21
C GLU A 24 -9.38 -3.91 8.51
N THR A 25 -9.52 -4.76 7.49
CA THR A 25 -9.88 -6.16 7.68
C THR A 25 -8.69 -7.05 8.07
N CYS A 26 -7.47 -6.53 8.01
CA CYS A 26 -6.28 -7.23 8.46
C CYS A 26 -6.13 -7.11 9.98
N ASN A 27 -5.62 -8.16 10.61
CA ASN A 27 -5.32 -8.16 12.04
C ASN A 27 -3.83 -8.44 12.26
N ASP A 28 -3.31 -8.11 13.44
CA ASP A 28 -1.90 -8.29 13.81
C ASP A 28 -1.48 -9.77 13.93
N LYS A 29 -2.43 -10.71 13.80
CA LYS A 29 -2.14 -12.16 13.77
C LYS A 29 -1.92 -12.67 12.35
N MET A 30 -2.17 -11.86 11.32
CA MET A 30 -1.95 -12.25 9.94
C MET A 30 -0.46 -12.35 9.63
N THR A 31 -0.09 -13.36 8.85
CA THR A 31 1.29 -13.50 8.39
C THR A 31 1.62 -12.44 7.34
N PRO A 32 2.91 -12.10 7.14
CA PRO A 32 3.32 -11.24 6.04
C PRO A 32 2.80 -11.71 4.67
N GLU A 33 2.67 -13.02 4.47
CA GLU A 33 2.19 -13.64 3.23
C GLU A 33 0.69 -13.42 3.02
N ASP A 34 -0.12 -13.53 4.08
CA ASP A 34 -1.56 -13.22 4.03
C ASP A 34 -1.79 -11.74 3.70
N ILE A 35 -1.05 -10.85 4.37
CA ILE A 35 -1.12 -9.41 4.12
C ILE A 35 -0.69 -9.11 2.68
N GLN A 36 0.43 -9.70 2.22
CA GLN A 36 0.91 -9.54 0.86
C GLN A 36 -0.15 -9.97 -0.16
N THR A 37 -0.83 -11.10 0.08
CA THR A 37 -1.90 -11.61 -0.78
C THR A 37 -3.07 -10.64 -0.84
N LYS A 38 -3.48 -10.07 0.30
CA LYS A 38 -4.54 -9.05 0.34
C LYS A 38 -4.18 -7.79 -0.44
N ILE A 39 -2.97 -7.22 -0.24
CA ILE A 39 -2.50 -6.04 -1.00
C ILE A 39 -2.51 -6.32 -2.50
N TYR A 40 -2.09 -7.52 -2.87
CA TYR A 40 -2.04 -7.96 -4.25
C TYR A 40 -3.44 -8.08 -4.87
N SER A 41 -4.40 -8.65 -4.15
CA SER A 41 -5.81 -8.69 -4.57
C SER A 41 -6.39 -7.29 -4.78
N VAL A 42 -6.13 -6.36 -3.85
CA VAL A 42 -6.57 -4.95 -4.00
C VAL A 42 -6.01 -4.34 -5.28
N GLY A 43 -4.72 -4.50 -5.54
CA GLY A 43 -4.11 -3.99 -6.77
C GLY A 43 -4.81 -4.53 -8.01
N LYS A 44 -5.10 -5.85 -8.03
CA LYS A 44 -5.83 -6.48 -9.14
C LYS A 44 -7.22 -5.89 -9.35
N GLU A 45 -7.98 -5.70 -8.27
CA GLU A 45 -9.35 -5.16 -8.33
C GLU A 45 -9.38 -3.68 -8.73
N ASN A 46 -8.29 -2.94 -8.47
CA ASN A 46 -8.17 -1.52 -8.80
C ASN A 46 -7.47 -1.25 -10.14
N GLY A 47 -7.43 -2.24 -11.05
CA GLY A 47 -6.93 -2.07 -12.41
C GLY A 47 -5.43 -2.31 -12.60
N TYR A 48 -4.71 -2.75 -11.56
CA TYR A 48 -3.28 -3.09 -11.65
C TYR A 48 -3.04 -4.58 -11.93
N LYS A 49 -4.07 -5.34 -12.36
CA LYS A 49 -3.95 -6.80 -12.57
C LYS A 49 -2.81 -7.20 -13.50
N GLU A 50 -2.55 -6.39 -14.53
CA GLU A 50 -1.46 -6.60 -15.49
C GLU A 50 -0.14 -5.97 -15.04
N ASN A 51 -0.18 -4.97 -14.16
CA ASN A 51 0.98 -4.16 -13.72
C ASN A 51 1.07 -4.03 -12.19
N LEU A 52 1.13 -5.16 -11.49
CA LEU A 52 1.25 -5.18 -10.02
C LEU A 52 2.56 -4.55 -9.52
N ARG A 53 3.61 -4.54 -10.33
CA ARG A 53 4.84 -3.82 -10.00
C ARG A 53 4.57 -2.34 -9.81
N ASP A 54 3.77 -1.72 -10.69
CA ASP A 54 3.41 -0.30 -10.60
C ASP A 54 2.51 -0.03 -9.40
N TRP A 55 1.67 -0.99 -9.01
CA TRP A 55 0.88 -0.89 -7.79
C TRP A 55 1.76 -0.76 -6.54
N PHE A 56 2.75 -1.64 -6.37
CA PHE A 56 3.67 -1.54 -5.23
C PHE A 56 4.51 -0.27 -5.29
N LYS A 57 5.03 0.07 -6.48
CA LYS A 57 5.79 1.31 -6.69
C LYS A 57 4.96 2.55 -6.34
N LEU A 58 3.69 2.61 -6.74
CA LEU A 58 2.79 3.70 -6.39
C LEU A 58 2.66 3.85 -4.88
N ILE A 59 2.44 2.76 -4.14
CA ILE A 59 2.35 2.82 -2.68
C ILE A 59 3.66 3.36 -2.10
N TYR A 60 4.81 2.90 -2.60
CA TYR A 60 6.11 3.40 -2.15
C TYR A 60 6.32 4.90 -2.45
N GLU A 61 5.99 5.34 -3.66
CA GLU A 61 6.19 6.71 -4.09
C GLU A 61 5.26 7.68 -3.34
N VAL A 62 4.04 7.26 -3.04
CA VAL A 62 3.06 8.09 -2.34
C VAL A 62 3.28 8.06 -0.83
N VAL A 63 3.46 6.88 -0.24
CA VAL A 63 3.52 6.69 1.22
C VAL A 63 4.91 7.01 1.77
N PHE A 64 5.95 6.47 1.14
CA PHE A 64 7.33 6.57 1.64
C PHE A 64 8.16 7.63 0.91
N GLY A 65 7.71 8.05 -0.27
CA GLY A 65 8.47 8.95 -1.14
C GLY A 65 9.70 8.28 -1.74
N ASP A 66 9.63 6.96 -1.93
CA ASP A 66 10.69 6.14 -2.51
C ASP A 66 10.13 5.35 -3.71
N GLU A 67 10.98 4.99 -4.65
CA GLU A 67 10.56 4.29 -5.87
C GLU A 67 10.52 2.77 -5.67
N ASN A 68 11.34 2.27 -4.74
CA ASN A 68 11.47 0.85 -4.46
C ASN A 68 11.57 0.63 -2.96
N GLY A 69 11.08 -0.51 -2.48
CA GLY A 69 11.14 -0.85 -1.07
C GLY A 69 11.12 -2.36 -0.84
N PRO A 70 11.16 -2.79 0.43
CA PRO A 70 11.06 -4.20 0.79
C PRO A 70 9.70 -4.80 0.38
N ARG A 71 9.47 -6.09 0.67
CA ARG A 71 8.12 -6.65 0.47
C ARG A 71 7.13 -5.97 1.40
N MET A 72 6.01 -5.54 0.84
CA MET A 72 5.02 -4.77 1.57
C MET A 72 4.38 -5.58 2.71
N GLY A 73 4.12 -6.87 2.51
CA GLY A 73 3.61 -7.74 3.57
C GLY A 73 4.54 -7.81 4.79
N ASN A 74 5.86 -7.93 4.57
CA ASN A 74 6.85 -7.91 5.65
C ASN A 74 6.91 -6.55 6.34
N PHE A 75 6.86 -5.47 5.55
CA PHE A 75 6.85 -4.11 6.09
C PHE A 75 5.64 -3.89 7.00
N ILE A 76 4.43 -4.23 6.54
CA ILE A 76 3.20 -4.05 7.32
C ILE A 76 3.19 -4.95 8.56
N SER A 77 3.64 -6.20 8.43
CA SER A 77 3.72 -7.12 9.58
C SER A 77 4.72 -6.63 10.64
N PHE A 78 5.81 -6.00 10.24
CA PHE A 78 6.81 -5.44 11.17
C PHE A 78 6.40 -4.07 11.73
N PHE A 79 5.85 -3.20 10.89
CA PHE A 79 5.51 -1.82 11.22
C PHE A 79 4.16 -1.68 11.93
N GLY A 80 3.24 -2.59 11.65
CA GLY A 80 1.86 -2.55 12.13
C GLY A 80 0.88 -2.20 11.02
N VAL A 81 -0.25 -2.91 11.01
CA VAL A 81 -1.36 -2.68 10.07
C VAL A 81 -1.98 -1.30 10.31
N ASN A 82 -2.21 -0.93 11.57
CA ASN A 82 -2.79 0.36 11.94
C ASN A 82 -1.89 1.53 11.54
N GLU A 83 -0.60 1.42 11.80
CA GLU A 83 0.37 2.47 11.48
C GLU A 83 0.50 2.65 9.96
N THR A 84 0.45 1.57 9.20
CA THR A 84 0.41 1.65 7.73
C THR A 84 -0.84 2.35 7.22
N LYS A 85 -2.02 2.07 7.81
CA LYS A 85 -3.27 2.75 7.43
C LYS A 85 -3.18 4.26 7.68
N GLN A 86 -2.70 4.67 8.85
CA GLN A 86 -2.53 6.09 9.18
C GLN A 86 -1.58 6.79 8.21
N LEU A 87 -0.47 6.13 7.83
CA LEU A 87 0.45 6.68 6.83
C LEU A 87 -0.21 6.86 5.46
N ILE A 88 -1.02 5.90 5.01
CA ILE A 88 -1.75 6.02 3.75
C ILE A 88 -2.75 7.16 3.83
N GLU A 89 -3.55 7.21 4.91
CA GLU A 89 -4.56 8.24 5.15
C GLU A 89 -3.96 9.65 5.09
N ASP A 90 -2.86 9.89 5.80
CA ASP A 90 -2.14 11.16 5.82
C ASP A 90 -1.73 11.64 4.41
N LYS A 91 -1.46 10.71 3.49
CA LYS A 91 -1.01 11.02 2.13
C LYS A 91 -2.13 11.22 1.13
N ILE A 92 -3.30 10.65 1.38
CA ILE A 92 -4.48 10.78 0.50
C ILE A 92 -5.45 11.89 0.94
N LYS A 93 -5.31 12.38 2.19
CA LYS A 93 -6.03 13.54 2.73
C LYS A 93 -5.84 14.79 1.86
#